data_AF-A0A8J7PMW2-F1
#
_entry.id   AF-A0A8J7PMW2-F1
#
_cell.length_a   1.000
_cell.length_b   1.000
_cell.length_c   1.000
_cell.angle_alpha   90.00
_cell.angle_beta   90.00
_cell.angle_gamma   90.00
#
_symmetry.space_group_name_H-M   'P 1'
#
loop_
_entity.id
_entity.type
_entity.pdbx_description
1 polymer ?
#
loop_
_entity_poly.entity_id
_entity_poly.type
_entity_poly.pdbx_seq_one_letter_code
_entity_poly.pdbx_strand_id
1 'polypeptide(L)' 'MLARAFRGELVPTEAELARRDGRPYEPASALLDRIRAERAKAAPPKRRARRQA' A
#
# COMPACT_ATOMS: atom_id res chain seq x y z
N MET A 1 7.00 -21.13 3.01
CA MET A 1 7.95 -20.01 3.19
C MET A 1 7.79 -19.35 4.56
N LEU A 2 6.58 -18.95 4.94
CA LEU A 2 6.30 -18.20 6.15
C LEU A 2 6.76 -18.89 7.46
N ALA A 3 6.62 -20.21 7.56
CA ALA A 3 7.09 -20.97 8.72
C ALA A 3 8.61 -20.85 8.97
N ARG A 4 9.43 -20.67 7.91
CA ARG A 4 10.89 -20.46 8.03
C ARG A 4 11.21 -19.06 8.55
N ALA A 5 10.52 -18.06 8.01
CA ALA A 5 10.65 -16.67 8.47
C ALA A 5 10.29 -16.52 9.96
N PHE A 6 9.22 -17.17 10.41
CA PHE A 6 8.82 -17.14 11.82
C PHE A 6 9.79 -17.88 12.76
N ARG A 7 10.64 -18.77 12.23
CA ARG A 7 11.74 -19.39 12.99
C ARG A 7 13.03 -18.57 12.98
N GLY A 8 13.00 -17.37 12.40
CA GLY A 8 14.18 -16.51 12.26
C GLY A 8 15.12 -16.90 11.12
N GLU A 9 14.71 -17.82 10.25
CA GLU A 9 15.47 -18.14 9.06
C GLU A 9 15.33 -17.02 8.02
N LEU A 10 16.44 -16.62 7.40
CA LEU A 10 16.41 -15.69 6.28
C LEU A 10 15.65 -16.31 5.10
N VAL A 11 14.63 -15.61 4.62
CA VAL A 11 13.84 -15.99 3.46
C VAL A 11 13.92 -14.90 2.38
N PRO A 12 13.87 -15.26 1.08
CA PRO A 12 13.75 -14.28 0.01
C PRO A 12 12.55 -13.35 0.23
N THR A 13 12.69 -12.09 -0.16
CA THR A 13 11.61 -11.12 -0.12
C THR A 13 10.64 -11.35 -1.30
N GLU A 14 9.39 -10.89 -1.17
CA GLU A 14 8.44 -10.95 -2.29
C GLU A 14 8.91 -10.17 -3.52
N ALA A 15 9.70 -9.11 -3.33
CA ALA A 15 10.30 -8.37 -4.43
C ALA A 15 11.31 -9.21 -5.22
N GLU A 16 12.12 -10.02 -4.52
CA GLU A 16 13.08 -10.93 -5.16
C GLU A 16 12.39 -12.10 -5.85
N LEU A 17 11.35 -12.67 -5.23
CA LEU A 17 10.53 -13.70 -5.87
C LEU A 17 9.89 -13.17 -7.14
N ALA A 18 9.28 -11.99 -7.08
CA ALA A 18 8.61 -11.41 -8.23
C ALA A 18 9.57 -11.17 -9.41
N ARG A 19 10.79 -10.68 -9.14
CA ARG A 19 11.85 -10.52 -10.15
C ARG A 19 12.26 -11.85 -10.79
N ARG A 20 12.39 -12.91 -9.98
CA ARG A 20 12.74 -14.27 -10.46
C ARG A 20 11.62 -14.88 -11.31
N ASP A 21 10.37 -14.67 -10.90
CA ASP A 21 9.18 -15.20 -11.56
C ASP A 21 8.76 -14.35 -12.78
N GLY A 22 9.44 -13.22 -13.05
CA GLY A 22 9.06 -12.29 -14.11
C GLY A 22 7.68 -11.65 -13.92
N ARG A 23 7.17 -11.62 -12.68
CA ARG A 23 5.85 -11.08 -12.35
C ARG A 23 5.96 -9.68 -11.72
N PRO A 24 4.94 -8.83 -11.86
CA PRO A 24 4.95 -7.51 -11.22
C PRO A 24 4.89 -7.63 -9.70
N TYR A 25 5.52 -6.68 -9.02
CA TYR A 25 5.47 -6.50 -7.57
C TYR A 25 5.02 -5.08 -7.25
N GLU A 26 3.96 -4.94 -6.46
CA GLU A 26 3.50 -3.66 -5.94
C GLU A 26 4.07 -3.46 -4.52
N PRO A 27 4.88 -2.41 -4.28
CA PRO A 27 5.31 -2.07 -2.93
C PRO A 27 4.16 -1.47 -2.12
N ALA A 28 4.23 -1.60 -0.79
CA ALA A 28 3.20 -1.08 0.11
C ALA A 28 2.93 0.43 -0.07
N SER A 29 3.95 1.22 -0.39
CA SER A 29 3.80 2.66 -0.67
C SER A 29 2.86 2.93 -1.83
N ALA A 30 3.02 2.22 -2.95
CA ALA A 30 2.17 2.37 -4.12
C ALA A 30 0.70 2.03 -3.82
N LEU A 31 0.46 0.95 -3.05
CA LEU A 31 -0.88 0.58 -2.61
C LEU A 31 -1.49 1.65 -1.69
N LEU A 32 -0.72 2.17 -0.75
CA LEU A 32 -1.18 3.22 0.16
C LEU A 32 -1.54 4.51 -0.58
N ASP A 33 -0.78 4.88 -1.60
CA ASP A 33 -1.06 6.06 -2.41
C ASP A 33 -2.36 5.90 -3.21
N ARG A 34 -2.61 4.71 -3.76
CA ARG A 34 -3.91 4.38 -4.38
C ARG A 34 -5.05 4.49 -3.38
N ILE A 35 -4.91 3.91 -2.19
CA ILE A 35 -5.94 3.98 -1.15
C ILE A 35 -6.23 5.43 -0.74
N ARG A 36 -5.19 6.26 -0.58
CA ARG A 36 -5.34 7.69 -0.27
C ARG A 36 -6.06 8.45 -1.39
N ALA A 37 -5.70 8.19 -2.64
CA ALA A 37 -6.34 8.81 -3.80
C ALA A 37 -7.84 8.45 -3.89
N GLU A 38 -8.19 7.17 -3.71
CA GLU A 38 -9.59 6.73 -3.71
C GLU A 38 -10.38 7.34 -2.55
N ARG A 39 -9.79 7.41 -1.35
CA ARG A 39 -10.41 8.09 -0.20
C ARG A 39 -10.62 9.58 -0.43
N ALA A 40 -9.70 10.26 -1.10
CA ALA A 40 -9.83 11.68 -1.44
C ALA A 40 -10.98 11.92 -2.44
N LYS A 41 -11.18 11.03 -3.40
CA LYS A 41 -12.31 11.09 -4.35
C LYS A 41 -13.66 10.84 -3.67
N ALA A 42 -13.69 9.94 -2.68
CA ALA A 42 -14.91 9.60 -1.94
C ALA A 42 -15.27 10.60 -0.82
N ALA A 43 -14.38 11.55 -0.51
CA ALA A 43 -14.62 12.50 0.57
C ALA A 43 -15.75 13.48 0.20
N PRO A 44 -16.77 13.67 1.06
CA PRO A 44 -17.78 14.69 0.85
C PRO A 44 -17.13 16.08 0.82
N PRO A 45 -17.70 17.04 0.06
CA PRO A 45 -17.17 18.39 0.03
C PRO A 45 -17.10 18.93 1.45
N LYS A 46 -15.90 19.31 1.91
CA LYS A 46 -15.73 19.98 3.20
C LYS A 46 -16.66 21.18 3.19
N ARG A 47 -17.71 21.16 4.01
CA ARG A 47 -18.60 22.32 4.23
C ARG A 47 -17.68 23.47 4.62
N ARG A 48 -17.45 24.40 3.69
CA ARG A 48 -16.77 25.66 3.99
C ARG A 48 -17.53 26.26 5.16
N ALA A 49 -16.85 26.40 6.29
CA ALA A 49 -17.40 27.04 7.47
C ALA A 49 -18.04 28.35 7.00
N ARG A 50 -19.35 28.42 7.21
CA ARG A 50 -20.24 29.49 6.79
C ARG A 50 -19.71 30.79 7.41
N ARG A 51 -19.30 31.73 6.54
CA ARG A 51 -19.38 33.20 6.65
C ARG A 51 -18.83 33.81 7.96
N GLN A 52 -17.79 34.64 7.88
CA GLN A 52 -18.00 36.09 7.95
C GLN A 52 -19.09 36.48 8.95
N ALA A 53 -18.66 36.88 10.15
CA ALA A 53 -19.34 37.82 11.03
C ALA A 53 -18.24 38.63 11.73
#